data_AF-A0A4Q2X048-F1
#
_entry.id   AF-A0A4Q2X048-F1
#
_cell.length_a   1.000
_cell.length_b   1.000
_cell.length_c   1.000
_cell.angle_alpha   90.00
_cell.angle_beta   90.00
_cell.angle_gamma   90.00
#
_symmetry.space_group_name_H-M   'P 1'
#
loop_
_entity.id
_entity.type
_entity.pdbx_description
1 polymer ?
#
loop_
_entity_poly.entity_id
_entity_poly.type
_entity_poly.pdbx_seq_one_letter_code
_entity_poly.pdbx_strand_id
1 'polypeptide(L)'
;MKRSRTAALLLMGTAPLMLTSCAEDATTREGLYTSIDACVAQTDDRPACERAMGEARKQAEVEAPRYATREECIAVHGAEQCDERRDANGHSFFMPFMTGFLMAQMMRGGQPAGLAASPAFRDRAGNWQRPGAAAAGGVYRSGTTRAMAPIGLQPDRAPTVTRGGFGSSSSGRGASS
;
A
#
# COMPACT_ATOMS: atom_id res chain seq x y z
N MET A 1 50.91 -15.69 -57.86
CA MET A 1 50.33 -15.59 -56.49
C MET A 1 51.31 -14.76 -55.67
N LYS A 2 50.98 -13.61 -55.07
CA LYS A 2 50.25 -13.50 -53.79
C LYS A 2 49.89 -12.01 -53.61
N ARG A 3 48.60 -11.68 -53.49
CA ARG A 3 48.10 -10.31 -53.28
C ARG A 3 48.13 -10.02 -51.77
N SER A 4 48.85 -8.99 -51.34
CA SER A 4 48.78 -8.48 -49.96
C SER A 4 47.52 -7.64 -49.80
N ARG A 5 46.69 -7.95 -48.79
CA ARG A 5 45.53 -7.16 -48.36
C ARG A 5 45.80 -6.75 -46.92
N THR A 6 46.03 -5.47 -46.68
CA THR A 6 46.03 -4.88 -45.34
C THR A 6 45.07 -3.70 -45.35
N ALA A 7 43.80 -4.00 -45.09
CA ALA A 7 42.80 -3.00 -44.77
C ALA A 7 42.89 -2.72 -43.27
N ALA A 8 43.56 -1.62 -42.91
CA ALA A 8 43.44 -0.99 -41.62
C ALA A 8 42.34 0.07 -41.73
N LEU A 9 41.37 0.06 -40.81
CA LEU A 9 40.71 1.22 -40.22
C LEU A 9 39.62 0.72 -39.26
N LEU A 10 39.99 0.58 -38.00
CA LEU A 10 39.10 0.43 -36.87
C LEU A 10 38.40 1.79 -36.63
N LEU A 11 37.13 1.89 -36.99
CA LEU A 11 36.26 2.99 -36.52
C LEU A 11 35.56 2.51 -35.25
N MET A 12 36.22 2.71 -34.10
CA MET A 12 35.57 2.70 -32.79
C MET A 12 34.69 3.95 -32.69
N GLY A 13 33.43 3.83 -33.10
CA GLY A 13 32.43 4.87 -32.90
C GLY A 13 32.04 4.94 -31.42
N THR A 14 32.49 5.96 -30.71
CA THR A 14 31.95 6.32 -29.39
C THR A 14 30.62 7.02 -29.61
N ALA A 15 29.52 6.26 -29.59
CA ALA A 15 28.19 6.84 -29.47
C ALA A 15 28.05 7.44 -28.06
N PRO A 16 27.79 8.75 -27.89
CA PRO A 16 27.35 9.27 -26.61
C PRO A 16 25.97 8.66 -26.33
N LEU A 17 25.91 7.73 -25.37
CA LEU A 17 24.66 7.32 -24.74
C LEU A 17 24.08 8.55 -24.05
N MET A 18 23.24 9.28 -24.79
CA MET A 18 22.36 10.30 -24.22
C MET A 18 21.34 9.58 -23.34
N LEU A 19 21.70 9.33 -22.08
CA LEU A 19 20.79 8.91 -21.02
C LEU A 19 19.85 10.08 -20.71
N THR A 20 18.82 10.26 -21.54
CA THR A 20 17.70 11.14 -21.23
C THR A 20 16.80 10.44 -20.21
N SER A 21 17.27 10.23 -18.98
CA SER A 21 16.38 9.91 -17.87
C SER A 21 15.81 11.22 -17.32
N CYS A 22 14.93 11.87 -18.08
CA CYS A 22 13.94 12.78 -17.51
C CYS A 22 12.82 11.92 -16.89
N ALA A 23 13.18 11.03 -15.96
CA ALA A 23 12.21 10.40 -15.09
C ALA A 23 11.96 11.41 -13.98
N GLU A 24 10.85 12.13 -14.04
CA GLU A 24 10.38 12.92 -12.91
C GLU A 24 10.28 11.98 -11.70
N ASP A 25 11.11 12.21 -10.67
CA ASP A 25 11.12 11.40 -9.45
C ASP A 25 9.77 11.51 -8.74
N ALA A 26 8.85 10.58 -9.05
CA ALA A 26 7.63 10.39 -8.30
C ALA A 26 7.95 9.62 -7.03
N THR A 27 7.61 10.21 -5.88
CA THR A 27 7.78 9.58 -4.57
C THR A 27 6.45 9.53 -3.84
N THR A 28 6.19 8.46 -3.11
CA THR A 28 4.97 8.31 -2.32
C THR A 28 5.34 8.27 -0.84
N ARG A 29 4.72 9.15 -0.05
CA ARG A 29 4.81 9.16 1.42
C ARG A 29 3.59 8.46 1.98
N GLU A 30 3.74 7.30 2.59
CA GLU A 30 2.63 6.55 3.20
C GLU A 30 2.81 6.45 4.71
N GLY A 31 1.77 6.83 5.46
CA GLY A 31 1.72 6.69 6.91
C GLY A 31 0.43 6.00 7.38
N LEU A 32 0.51 5.33 8.52
CA LEU A 32 -0.62 4.71 9.22
C LEU A 32 -0.92 5.54 10.47
N TYR A 33 -2.18 5.96 10.65
CA TYR A 33 -2.58 6.82 11.75
C TYR A 33 -3.84 6.30 12.44
N THR A 34 -3.89 6.41 13.76
CA THR A 34 -5.04 6.00 14.59
C THR A 34 -6.04 7.13 14.81
N SER A 35 -5.63 8.39 14.56
CA SER A 35 -6.47 9.58 14.71
C SER A 35 -6.00 10.72 13.80
N ILE A 36 -6.86 11.73 13.62
CA ILE A 36 -6.51 12.96 12.90
C ILE A 36 -5.35 13.68 13.61
N ASP A 37 -5.38 13.77 14.94
CA ASP A 37 -4.35 14.47 15.70
C ASP A 37 -2.99 13.77 15.61
N ALA A 38 -2.97 12.43 15.63
CA ALA A 38 -1.75 11.67 15.41
C ALA A 38 -1.21 11.84 13.97
N CYS A 39 -2.09 11.92 12.97
CA CYS A 39 -1.69 12.26 11.61
C CYS A 39 -1.08 13.65 11.52
N VAL A 40 -1.75 14.66 12.09
CA VAL A 40 -1.29 16.06 12.10
C VAL A 40 0.05 16.19 12.81
N ALA A 41 0.27 15.47 13.91
CA ALA A 41 1.54 15.47 14.63
C ALA A 41 2.72 14.98 13.77
N GLN A 42 2.48 14.19 12.72
CA GLN A 42 3.51 13.65 11.83
C GLN A 42 3.62 14.37 10.48
N THR A 43 2.58 15.08 10.06
CA THR A 43 2.49 15.67 8.70
C THR A 43 2.31 17.18 8.67
N ASP A 44 1.88 17.78 9.78
CA ASP A 44 1.51 19.19 9.88
C ASP A 44 0.43 19.64 8.88
N ASP A 45 -0.41 18.71 8.42
CA ASP A 45 -1.45 18.96 7.40
C ASP A 45 -2.81 18.41 7.85
N ARG A 46 -3.51 19.21 8.67
CA ARG A 46 -4.85 18.88 9.16
C ARG A 46 -5.88 18.68 8.05
N PRO A 47 -6.00 19.56 7.05
CA PRO A 47 -6.95 19.36 5.95
C PRO A 47 -6.73 18.03 5.21
N ALA A 48 -5.48 17.63 4.96
CA ALA A 48 -5.20 16.35 4.33
C ALA A 48 -5.56 15.16 5.24
N CYS A 49 -5.25 15.23 6.54
CA CYS A 49 -5.58 14.18 7.50
C CYS A 49 -7.10 13.99 7.65
N GLU A 50 -7.87 15.07 7.73
CA GLU A 50 -9.33 15.04 7.78
C GLU A 50 -9.93 14.43 6.51
N ARG A 51 -9.44 14.84 5.34
CA ARG A 51 -9.85 14.28 4.05
C ARG A 51 -9.52 12.78 3.96
N ALA A 52 -8.32 12.39 4.37
CA ALA A 52 -7.87 11.00 4.33
C ALA A 52 -8.71 10.11 5.25
N MET A 53 -8.97 10.55 6.48
CA MET A 53 -9.83 9.79 7.41
C MET A 53 -11.28 9.70 6.92
N GLY A 54 -11.81 10.79 6.36
CA GLY A 54 -13.15 10.80 5.76
C GLY A 54 -13.28 9.82 4.60
N GLU A 55 -12.28 9.78 3.71
CA GLU A 55 -12.23 8.84 2.59
C GLU A 55 -12.05 7.39 3.06
N ALA A 56 -11.14 7.14 3.99
CA ALA A 56 -10.93 5.82 4.57
C ALA A 56 -12.20 5.27 5.24
N ARG A 57 -12.97 6.11 5.94
CA ARG A 57 -14.26 5.72 6.52
C ARG A 57 -15.26 5.27 5.47
N LYS A 58 -15.40 6.02 4.37
CA LYS A 58 -16.30 5.64 3.26
C LYS A 58 -15.87 4.32 2.64
N GLN A 59 -14.58 4.14 2.41
CA GLN A 59 -14.05 2.88 1.90
C GLN A 59 -14.25 1.72 2.87
N ALA A 60 -14.14 1.95 4.18
CA ALA A 60 -14.41 0.91 5.19
C ALA A 60 -15.82 0.33 5.06
N GLU A 61 -16.84 1.15 4.76
CA GLU A 61 -18.22 0.67 4.61
C GLU A 61 -18.41 -0.29 3.41
N VAL A 62 -17.57 -0.14 2.39
CA VAL A 62 -17.66 -0.88 1.12
C VAL A 62 -16.69 -2.07 1.09
N GLU A 63 -15.47 -1.87 1.61
CA GLU A 63 -14.33 -2.77 1.44
C GLU A 63 -13.99 -3.59 2.69
N ALA A 64 -14.57 -3.27 3.85
CA ALA A 64 -14.36 -4.07 5.04
C ALA A 64 -14.81 -5.53 4.82
N PRO A 65 -14.09 -6.51 5.41
CA PRO A 65 -14.53 -7.90 5.47
C PRO A 65 -15.93 -8.02 6.06
N ARG A 66 -16.81 -8.74 5.35
CA ARG A 66 -18.17 -9.04 5.81
C ARG A 66 -18.23 -10.50 6.24
N TYR A 67 -18.70 -10.71 7.45
CA TYR A 67 -18.87 -12.02 8.08
C TYR A 67 -20.35 -12.33 8.28
N ALA A 68 -20.73 -13.60 8.14
CA ALA A 68 -22.11 -14.04 8.34
C ALA A 68 -22.47 -14.06 9.83
N THR A 69 -21.50 -14.38 10.68
CA THR A 69 -21.69 -14.49 12.14
C THR A 69 -20.72 -13.58 12.91
N ARG A 70 -21.10 -13.26 14.15
CA ARG A 70 -20.27 -12.45 15.04
C ARG A 70 -19.00 -13.21 15.42
N GLU A 71 -19.11 -14.51 15.63
CA GLU A 71 -18.04 -15.41 16.04
C GLU A 71 -16.92 -15.46 15.01
N GLU A 72 -17.25 -15.51 13.71
CA GLU A 72 -16.27 -15.46 12.62
C GLU A 72 -15.50 -14.14 12.61
N CYS A 73 -16.18 -13.02 12.78
CA CYS A 73 -15.53 -11.71 12.87
C CYS A 73 -14.58 -11.66 14.09
N ILE A 74 -15.04 -12.12 15.25
CA ILE A 74 -14.25 -12.10 16.51
C ILE A 74 -13.05 -13.03 16.45
N ALA A 75 -13.17 -14.17 15.77
CA ALA A 75 -12.06 -15.10 15.57
C ALA A 75 -10.89 -14.41 14.85
N VAL A 76 -11.17 -13.47 13.94
CA VAL A 76 -10.17 -12.74 13.18
C VAL A 76 -9.74 -11.44 13.87
N HIS A 77 -10.69 -10.61 14.31
CA HIS A 77 -10.44 -9.21 14.73
C HIS A 77 -10.49 -9.01 16.25
N GLY A 78 -11.11 -9.93 17.00
CA GLY A 78 -11.32 -9.81 18.44
C GLY A 78 -12.70 -9.29 18.84
N ALA A 79 -13.04 -9.44 20.11
CA ALA A 79 -14.41 -9.29 20.62
C ALA A 79 -14.97 -7.85 20.54
N GLU A 80 -14.09 -6.85 20.65
CA GLU A 80 -14.45 -5.43 20.73
C GLU A 80 -14.37 -4.70 19.39
N GLN A 81 -14.08 -5.42 18.30
CA GLN A 81 -13.85 -4.82 16.99
C GLN A 81 -14.87 -5.27 15.95
N CYS A 82 -16.04 -5.79 16.34
CA CYS A 82 -17.03 -6.34 15.41
C CYS A 82 -18.42 -5.74 15.64
N ASP A 83 -18.94 -5.06 14.62
CA ASP A 83 -20.27 -4.43 14.63
C ASP A 83 -21.24 -5.14 13.67
N GLU A 84 -22.50 -5.28 14.10
CA GLU A 84 -23.58 -5.75 13.24
C GLU A 84 -24.07 -4.61 12.33
N ARG A 85 -24.22 -4.91 11.04
CA ARG A 85 -24.78 -4.01 10.03
C ARG A 85 -25.83 -4.78 9.24
N ARG A 86 -26.74 -4.05 8.62
CA ARG A 86 -27.77 -4.62 7.74
C ARG A 86 -27.62 -4.06 6.35
N ASP A 87 -27.82 -4.93 5.36
CA ASP A 87 -27.84 -4.50 3.97
C ASP A 87 -29.22 -3.91 3.61
N ALA A 88 -29.36 -3.42 2.37
CA ALA A 88 -30.63 -2.87 1.88
C ALA A 88 -31.77 -3.90 1.84
N ASN A 89 -31.45 -5.20 1.84
CA ASN A 89 -32.42 -6.30 1.82
C ASN A 89 -32.79 -6.79 3.24
N GLY A 90 -32.21 -6.19 4.28
CA GLY A 90 -32.45 -6.54 5.67
C GLY A 90 -31.61 -7.71 6.20
N HIS A 91 -30.65 -8.22 5.43
CA HIS A 91 -29.73 -9.26 5.90
C HIS A 91 -28.71 -8.66 6.86
N SER A 92 -28.59 -9.23 8.06
CA SER A 92 -27.56 -8.87 9.04
C SER A 92 -26.21 -9.50 8.67
N PHE A 93 -25.15 -8.74 8.83
CA PHE A 93 -23.77 -9.19 8.68
C PHE A 93 -22.88 -8.44 9.66
N PHE A 94 -21.71 -8.99 9.94
CA PHE A 94 -20.75 -8.42 10.88
C PHE A 94 -19.55 -7.87 10.12
N MET A 95 -19.08 -6.68 10.49
CA MET A 95 -17.86 -6.09 9.93
C MET A 95 -16.93 -5.63 11.03
N PRO A 96 -15.62 -5.61 10.78
CA PRO A 96 -14.68 -5.09 11.74
C PRO A 96 -14.74 -3.56 11.80
N PHE A 97 -14.48 -3.00 12.99
CA PHE A 97 -14.32 -1.56 13.16
C PHE A 97 -13.01 -1.09 12.52
N MET A 98 -13.06 0.05 11.84
CA MET A 98 -11.87 0.70 11.29
C MET A 98 -11.04 1.31 12.42
N THR A 99 -9.94 0.66 12.81
CA THR A 99 -9.09 1.08 13.94
C THR A 99 -8.06 2.14 13.57
N GLY A 100 -7.92 2.47 12.29
CA GLY A 100 -7.04 3.53 11.80
C GLY A 100 -7.22 3.78 10.31
N PHE A 101 -6.42 4.68 9.75
CA PHE A 101 -6.41 4.98 8.33
C PHE A 101 -4.99 5.12 7.81
N LEU A 102 -4.80 4.71 6.57
CA LEU A 102 -3.60 4.98 5.80
C LEU A 102 -3.78 6.26 5.02
N MET A 103 -2.73 7.06 4.95
CA MET A 103 -2.65 8.23 4.10
C MET A 103 -1.39 8.15 3.25
N ALA A 104 -1.57 8.09 1.95
CA ALA A 104 -0.52 8.10 0.94
C ALA A 104 -0.54 9.42 0.17
N GLN A 105 0.55 10.17 0.22
CA GLN A 105 0.76 11.40 -0.55
C GLN A 105 1.74 11.13 -1.67
N MET A 106 1.29 11.26 -2.92
CA MET A 106 2.16 11.23 -4.08
C MET A 106 2.79 12.61 -4.29
N MET A 107 4.10 12.65 -4.45
CA MET A 107 4.89 13.85 -4.68
C MET A 107 5.58 13.73 -6.04
N ARG A 108 5.47 14.75 -6.89
CA ARG A 108 6.18 14.85 -8.18
C ARG A 108 6.98 16.15 -8.18
N GLY A 109 8.31 16.05 -8.36
CA GLY A 109 9.18 17.23 -8.33
C GLY A 109 9.13 17.98 -6.98
N GLY A 110 8.90 17.28 -5.88
CA GLY A 110 8.79 17.87 -4.54
C GLY A 110 7.45 18.55 -4.24
N GLN A 111 6.49 18.53 -5.18
CA GLN A 111 5.14 19.08 -5.00
C GLN A 111 4.09 17.97 -4.84
N PRO A 112 3.05 18.16 -4.03
CA PRO A 112 1.97 17.20 -3.90
C PRO A 112 1.23 17.03 -5.23
N ALA A 113 1.20 15.80 -5.73
CA ALA A 113 0.57 15.39 -6.99
C ALA A 113 -0.70 14.56 -6.77
N GLY A 114 -0.90 14.01 -5.56
CA GLY A 114 -2.10 13.24 -5.24
C GLY A 114 -2.15 12.83 -3.77
N LEU A 115 -3.37 12.50 -3.32
CA LEU A 115 -3.64 11.92 -2.01
C LEU A 115 -4.50 10.68 -2.21
N ALA A 116 -4.08 9.56 -1.64
CA ALA A 116 -4.89 8.37 -1.50
C ALA A 116 -5.02 8.03 -0.01
N ALA A 117 -6.16 7.46 0.36
CA ALA A 117 -6.40 6.97 1.71
C ALA A 117 -7.06 5.60 1.63
N SER A 118 -6.83 4.78 2.66
CA SER A 118 -7.48 3.48 2.78
C SER A 118 -7.71 3.12 4.26
N PRO A 119 -8.73 2.32 4.57
CA PRO A 119 -9.01 1.91 5.94
C PRO A 119 -7.97 0.91 6.45
N ALA A 120 -7.63 1.03 7.72
CA ALA A 120 -6.79 0.07 8.43
C ALA A 120 -7.58 -0.60 9.56
N PHE A 121 -7.41 -1.91 9.65
CA PHE A 121 -8.06 -2.77 10.62
C PHE A 121 -6.98 -3.50 11.43
N ARG A 122 -7.33 -3.87 12.67
CA ARG A 122 -6.49 -4.73 13.50
C ARG A 122 -7.01 -6.16 13.46
N ASP A 123 -6.09 -7.12 13.48
CA ASP A 123 -6.44 -8.50 13.83
C ASP A 123 -6.33 -8.73 15.34
N ARG A 124 -6.78 -9.89 15.80
CA ARG A 124 -6.72 -10.30 17.21
C ARG A 124 -5.29 -10.38 17.74
N ALA A 125 -4.31 -10.66 16.89
CA ALA A 125 -2.89 -10.68 17.26
C ALA A 125 -2.28 -9.27 17.33
N GLY A 126 -3.02 -8.24 16.91
CA GLY A 126 -2.60 -6.85 16.92
C GLY A 126 -1.85 -6.41 15.67
N ASN A 127 -1.83 -7.23 14.62
CA ASN A 127 -1.26 -6.85 13.33
C ASN A 127 -2.22 -5.93 12.58
N TRP A 128 -1.65 -4.99 11.84
CA TRP A 128 -2.39 -4.08 10.99
C TRP A 128 -2.64 -4.68 9.62
N GLN A 129 -3.85 -4.52 9.11
CA GLN A 129 -4.27 -5.04 7.80
C GLN A 129 -5.13 -4.02 7.06
N ARG A 130 -5.07 -4.04 5.73
CA ARG A 130 -5.96 -3.27 4.83
C ARG A 130 -6.64 -4.19 3.83
N PRO A 131 -7.81 -3.83 3.30
CA PRO A 131 -8.35 -4.48 2.11
C PRO A 131 -7.31 -4.44 0.98
N GLY A 132 -7.09 -5.58 0.33
CA GLY A 132 -6.09 -5.66 -0.72
C GLY A 132 -6.14 -6.98 -1.48
N ALA A 133 -5.92 -6.91 -2.79
CA ALA A 133 -5.86 -8.09 -3.64
C ALA A 133 -4.66 -9.00 -3.29
N ALA A 134 -4.71 -10.26 -3.74
CA ALA A 134 -3.62 -11.22 -3.51
C ALA A 134 -2.23 -10.72 -3.98
N ALA A 135 -2.19 -9.95 -5.07
CA ALA A 135 -0.95 -9.33 -5.56
C ALA A 135 -0.29 -8.35 -4.57
N ALA A 136 -1.07 -7.78 -3.66
CA ALA A 136 -0.59 -6.92 -2.57
C ALA A 136 -0.30 -7.71 -1.27
N GLY A 137 -0.20 -9.04 -1.34
CA GLY A 137 -0.10 -9.92 -0.16
C GLY A 137 -1.44 -10.17 0.53
N GLY A 138 -2.55 -9.90 -0.15
CA GLY A 138 -3.90 -10.12 0.36
C GLY A 138 -4.18 -11.61 0.59
N VAL A 139 -4.68 -11.93 1.78
CA VAL A 139 -5.06 -13.30 2.15
C VAL A 139 -6.55 -13.35 2.45
N TYR A 140 -7.25 -14.32 1.87
CA TYR A 140 -8.65 -14.61 2.22
C TYR A 140 -8.67 -15.38 3.53
N ARG A 141 -9.58 -14.99 4.43
CA ARG A 141 -9.85 -15.71 5.67
C ARG A 141 -11.23 -16.35 5.59
N SER A 142 -11.42 -17.42 6.37
CA SER A 142 -12.73 -18.08 6.46
C SER A 142 -13.81 -17.08 6.88
N GLY A 143 -15.00 -17.22 6.31
CA GLY A 143 -16.15 -16.38 6.63
C GLY A 143 -16.18 -15.02 5.93
N THR A 144 -15.22 -14.68 5.06
CA THR A 144 -15.22 -13.44 4.28
C THR A 144 -14.74 -13.63 2.85
N THR A 145 -15.33 -12.87 1.92
CA THR A 145 -14.91 -12.80 0.51
C THR A 145 -13.94 -11.65 0.24
N ARG A 146 -13.48 -10.94 1.28
CA ARG A 146 -12.48 -9.87 1.16
C ARG A 146 -11.12 -10.36 1.61
N ALA A 147 -10.13 -10.20 0.73
CA ALA A 147 -8.73 -10.44 1.05
C ALA A 147 -8.17 -9.24 1.81
N MET A 148 -7.39 -9.54 2.85
CA MET A 148 -6.73 -8.55 3.69
C MET A 148 -5.22 -8.66 3.54
N ALA A 149 -4.56 -7.57 3.21
CA ALA A 149 -3.11 -7.47 3.09
C ALA A 149 -2.52 -6.91 4.39
N PRO A 150 -1.36 -7.42 4.85
CA PRO A 150 -0.68 -6.87 6.02
C PRO A 150 -0.16 -5.45 5.74
N ILE A 151 -0.18 -4.61 6.77
CA ILE A 151 0.42 -3.27 6.76
C ILE A 151 1.74 -3.36 7.54
N GLY A 152 2.85 -3.07 6.87
CA GLY A 152 4.19 -3.06 7.48
C GLY A 152 4.58 -1.73 8.14
N LEU A 153 3.67 -0.75 8.18
CA LEU A 153 3.90 0.57 8.77
C LEU A 153 3.64 0.53 10.27
N GLN A 154 4.48 1.24 11.02
CA GLN A 154 4.20 1.50 12.43
C GLN A 154 3.13 2.61 12.55
N PRO A 155 2.13 2.45 13.42
CA PRO A 155 1.10 3.46 13.62
C PRO A 155 1.68 4.72 14.25
N ASP A 156 1.14 5.87 13.85
CA ASP A 156 1.40 7.20 14.43
C ASP A 156 2.88 7.62 14.37
N ARG A 157 3.57 7.16 13.32
CA ARG A 157 4.96 7.51 12.99
C ARG A 157 5.03 8.33 11.70
N ALA A 158 6.18 8.97 11.50
CA ALA A 158 6.48 9.69 10.27
C ALA A 158 6.25 8.79 9.04
N PRO A 159 5.66 9.32 7.96
CA PRO A 159 5.32 8.53 6.78
C PRO A 159 6.58 8.02 6.09
N THR A 160 6.54 6.76 5.66
CA THR A 160 7.61 6.11 4.91
C THR A 160 7.60 6.63 3.48
N VAL A 161 8.78 6.97 2.95
CA VAL A 161 8.94 7.44 1.56
C VAL A 161 9.34 6.26 0.69
N THR A 162 8.51 5.93 -0.30
CA THR A 162 8.83 4.97 -1.36
C THR A 162 9.09 5.75 -2.65
N ARG A 163 10.23 5.50 -3.30
CA ARG A 163 10.56 6.11 -4.60
C ARG A 163 10.18 5.13 -5.71
N GLY A 164 9.51 5.62 -6.76
CA GLY A 164 9.24 4.83 -7.96
C GLY A 164 10.52 4.56 -8.73
N GLY A 165 11.32 3.59 -8.28
CA GLY A 165 12.56 3.18 -8.92
C GLY A 165 12.59 1.66 -9.05
N PHE A 166 12.89 1.17 -10.26
CA PHE A 166 13.00 -0.26 -10.58
C PHE A 166 13.95 -0.97 -9.61
N GLY A 167 13.37 -1.75 -8.71
CA GLY A 167 14.09 -2.50 -7.69
C GLY A 167 13.15 -3.47 -7.00
N SER A 168 12.47 -4.32 -7.77
CA SER A 168 11.97 -5.57 -7.21
C SER A 168 13.17 -6.27 -6.59
N SER A 169 13.13 -6.48 -5.27
CA SER A 169 14.05 -7.37 -4.60
C SER A 169 13.91 -8.74 -5.27
N SER A 170 14.88 -9.08 -6.11
CA SER A 170 15.09 -10.46 -6.50
C SER A 170 15.40 -11.21 -5.20
N SER A 171 14.44 -11.99 -4.71
CA SER A 171 14.74 -13.09 -3.81
C SER A 171 15.53 -14.11 -4.63
N GLY A 172 16.82 -13.84 -4.82
CA GLY A 172 17.77 -14.80 -5.35
C GLY A 172 17.82 -15.96 -4.37
N ARG A 173 17.11 -17.04 -4.69
CA ARG A 173 17.36 -18.34 -4.06
C ARG A 173 18.71 -18.80 -4.59
N GLY A 174 19.77 -18.44 -3.87
CA GLY A 174 21.03 -19.16 -3.94
C GLY A 174 20.81 -20.54 -3.35
N ALA A 175 20.82 -21.56 -4.21
CA ALA A 175 21.09 -22.93 -3.81
C ALA A 175 22.30 -23.38 -4.64
N SER A 176 23.46 -23.20 -4.02
CA SER A 176 24.74 -23.75 -4.39
C SER A 176 24.84 -25.21 -3.97
N SER A 177 25.51 -25.99 -4.83
CA SER A 177 26.05 -27.36 -4.64
C SER A 177 25.08 -28.53 -4.82
#